data_AF-A0A3D0G0X6-F1
#
_entry.id   AF-A0A3D0G0X6-F1
#
_cell.length_a   1.000
_cell.length_b   1.000
_cell.length_c   1.000
_cell.angle_alpha   90.00
_cell.angle_beta   90.00
_cell.angle_gamma   90.00
#
_symmetry.space_group_name_H-M   'P 1'
#
loop_
_entity.id
_entity.type
_entity.pdbx_description
1 polymer ?
#
loop_
_entity_poly.entity_id
_entity_poly.type
_entity_poly.pdbx_seq_one_letter_code
_entity_poly.pdbx_strand_id
1 'polypeptide(L)'
;MNKYRENIEGYLYDRRELQASKDPIEQQWSVIVEKTFTKYEGTEMGKLLHLKYEMRLPEQQIFERLNVEKTTYYVWRNRLVNEITLQAAYQRLIKPF
;
A
#
# COMPACT_ATOMS: atom_id res chain seq x y z
N MET A 1 13.19 -5.94 10.12
CA MET A 1 12.41 -5.25 9.06
C MET A 1 12.38 -3.76 9.39
N ASN A 2 12.34 -2.89 8.38
CA ASN A 2 12.38 -1.43 8.59
C ASN A 2 11.05 -0.98 9.24
N LYS A 3 11.09 -0.33 10.41
CA LYS A 3 9.92 0.05 11.22
C LYS A 3 8.86 0.83 10.41
N TYR A 4 9.30 1.60 9.41
CA TYR A 4 8.41 2.35 8.52
C TYR A 4 7.64 1.46 7.52
N ARG A 5 8.22 0.33 7.12
CA ARG A 5 7.61 -0.59 6.15
C ARG A 5 6.40 -1.32 6.75
N GLU A 6 6.51 -1.74 8.00
CA GLU A 6 5.40 -2.33 8.74
C GLU A 6 4.26 -1.31 8.93
N ASN A 7 4.60 -0.05 9.21
CA ASN A 7 3.61 1.01 9.32
C ASN A 7 2.87 1.28 8.00
N ILE A 8 3.58 1.32 6.86
CA ILE A 8 2.97 1.58 5.55
C ILE A 8 2.02 0.46 5.13
N GLU A 9 2.42 -0.81 5.30
CA GLU A 9 1.53 -1.92 4.97
C GLU A 9 0.31 -1.94 5.92
N GLY A 10 0.48 -1.58 7.20
CA GLY A 10 -0.62 -1.36 8.13
C GLY A 10 -1.64 -0.34 7.61
N TYR A 11 -1.17 0.83 7.16
CA TYR A 11 -2.06 1.84 6.57
C TYR A 11 -2.79 1.37 5.32
N LEU A 12 -2.21 0.47 4.52
CA LEU A 12 -2.90 -0.14 3.39
C LEU A 12 -4.00 -1.12 3.85
N TYR A 13 -3.75 -1.90 4.91
CA TYR A 13 -4.73 -2.83 5.49
C TYR A 13 -5.90 -2.12 6.16
N ASP A 14 -5.64 -0.95 6.77
CA ASP A 14 -6.59 -0.20 7.58
C ASP A 14 -7.15 1.02 6.81
N ARG A 15 -7.09 0.98 5.47
CA ARG A 15 -7.58 2.05 4.56
C ARG A 15 -8.94 2.62 4.98
N ARG A 16 -9.91 1.75 5.32
CA ARG A 16 -11.26 2.18 5.71
C ARG A 16 -11.29 2.89 7.06
N GLU A 17 -10.46 2.44 8.00
CA GLU A 17 -10.36 3.03 9.34
C GLU A 17 -9.65 4.39 9.28
N LEU A 18 -8.60 4.49 8.46
CA LEU A 18 -7.91 5.75 8.14
C LEU A 18 -8.84 6.80 7.55
N GLN A 19 -9.74 6.41 6.65
CA GLN A 19 -10.75 7.33 6.08
C GLN A 19 -11.71 7.88 7.13
N ALA A 20 -12.01 7.09 8.17
CA ALA A 20 -12.90 7.50 9.25
C ALA A 20 -12.19 8.28 10.38
N SER A 21 -10.86 8.33 10.36
CA SER A 21 -10.09 8.94 11.43
C SER A 21 -10.20 10.47 11.47
N LYS A 22 -10.20 10.99 12.70
CA LYS A 22 -10.14 12.43 12.98
C LYS A 22 -8.72 12.90 13.27
N ASP A 23 -7.75 11.98 13.35
CA ASP A 23 -6.36 12.33 13.60
C ASP A 23 -5.75 13.00 12.34
N PRO A 24 -5.15 14.19 12.45
CA PRO A 24 -4.60 14.90 11.30
C PRO A 24 -3.48 14.17 10.56
N ILE A 25 -2.71 13.32 11.25
CA ILE A 25 -1.63 12.52 10.66
C ILE A 25 -2.25 11.36 9.88
N GLU A 26 -3.24 10.67 10.46
CA GLU A 26 -3.96 9.59 9.79
C GLU A 26 -4.73 10.07 8.56
N GLN A 27 -5.28 11.29 8.58
CA GLN A 27 -5.90 11.90 7.42
C GLN A 27 -4.92 12.13 6.26
N GLN A 28 -3.69 12.56 6.56
CA GLN A 28 -2.66 12.70 5.53
C GLN A 28 -2.25 11.35 4.95
N TRP A 29 -2.14 10.31 5.79
CA TRP A 29 -1.93 8.94 5.32
C TRP A 29 -3.08 8.43 4.46
N SER A 30 -4.33 8.69 4.86
CA SER A 30 -5.52 8.37 4.08
C SER A 30 -5.44 8.97 2.68
N VAL A 31 -5.06 10.24 2.54
CA VAL A 31 -4.87 10.90 1.24
C VAL A 31 -3.81 10.20 0.38
N ILE A 32 -2.68 9.78 0.97
CA ILE A 32 -1.61 9.06 0.24
C ILE A 32 -2.09 7.68 -0.21
N VAL A 33 -2.76 6.94 0.67
CA VAL A 33 -3.32 5.62 0.37
C VAL A 33 -4.34 5.74 -0.75
N GLU A 34 -5.29 6.68 -0.66
CA GLU A 34 -6.30 6.92 -1.70
C GLU A 34 -5.70 7.27 -3.05
N LYS A 35 -4.70 8.17 -3.07
CA LYS A 35 -3.98 8.50 -4.29
C LYS A 35 -3.32 7.27 -4.91
N THR A 36 -2.76 6.39 -4.08
CA THR A 36 -2.11 5.16 -4.54
C THR A 36 -3.13 4.18 -5.13
N PHE A 37 -4.26 3.95 -4.47
CA PHE A 37 -5.33 3.11 -4.98
C PHE A 37 -5.92 3.65 -6.29
N THR A 38 -6.20 4.95 -6.35
CA THR A 38 -6.73 5.61 -7.55
C THR A 38 -5.73 5.54 -8.71
N LYS A 39 -4.44 5.76 -8.45
CA LYS A 39 -3.40 5.71 -9.49
C LYS A 39 -3.30 4.34 -10.16
N TYR A 40 -3.47 3.27 -9.40
CA TYR A 40 -3.32 1.90 -9.88
C TYR A 40 -4.66 1.24 -10.26
N GLU A 41 -5.78 1.97 -10.19
CA GLU A 41 -7.10 1.47 -10.57
C GLU A 41 -7.09 0.91 -12.01
N GLY A 42 -7.67 -0.28 -12.17
CA GLY A 42 -7.69 -1.00 -13.46
C GLY A 42 -6.36 -1.66 -13.88
N THR A 43 -5.26 -1.44 -13.15
CA THR A 43 -3.95 -2.08 -13.46
C THR A 43 -3.76 -3.39 -12.69
N GLU A 44 -2.74 -4.18 -13.06
CA GLU A 44 -2.37 -5.39 -12.29
C GLU A 44 -1.90 -5.07 -10.86
N MET A 45 -1.24 -3.92 -10.66
CA MET A 45 -0.92 -3.44 -9.32
C MET A 45 -2.17 -3.02 -8.53
N GLY A 46 -3.21 -2.52 -9.20
CA GLY A 46 -4.51 -2.26 -8.57
C GLY A 46 -5.19 -3.56 -8.11
N LYS A 47 -5.13 -4.60 -8.96
CA LYS A 47 -5.59 -5.94 -8.58
C LYS A 47 -4.79 -6.50 -7.40
N LEU A 48 -3.47 -6.31 -7.38
CA LEU A 48 -2.62 -6.67 -6.25
C LEU A 48 -3.06 -5.95 -4.96
N LEU A 49 -3.29 -4.64 -5.02
CA LEU A 49 -3.76 -3.84 -3.88
C LEU A 49 -5.08 -4.38 -3.32
N HIS A 50 -6.05 -4.64 -4.20
CA HIS A 50 -7.35 -5.19 -3.83
C HIS A 50 -7.22 -6.59 -3.20
N LEU A 51 -6.52 -7.52 -3.85
CA LEU A 51 -6.38 -8.90 -3.38
C LEU A 51 -5.61 -8.99 -2.05
N LYS A 52 -4.54 -8.20 -1.90
CA LYS A 52 -3.68 -8.25 -0.70
C LYS A 52 -4.25 -7.49 0.48
N TYR A 53 -4.72 -6.26 0.28
CA TYR A 53 -5.04 -5.36 1.39
C TYR A 53 -6.54 -5.29 1.68
N GLU A 54 -7.40 -5.36 0.66
CA GLU A 54 -8.86 -5.33 0.85
C GLU A 54 -9.42 -6.74 1.11
N MET A 55 -9.03 -7.72 0.30
CA MET A 55 -9.49 -9.11 0.45
C MET A 55 -8.63 -9.94 1.39
N ARG A 56 -7.46 -9.43 1.79
CA ARG A 56 -6.52 -10.07 2.73
C ARG A 56 -6.17 -11.52 2.35
N LEU A 57 -6.05 -11.80 1.05
CA LEU A 57 -5.76 -13.15 0.56
C LEU A 57 -4.32 -13.59 0.88
N PRO A 58 -4.09 -14.90 1.10
CA PRO A 58 -2.75 -15.45 1.20
C PRO A 58 -1.93 -15.20 -0.08
N GLU A 59 -0.63 -14.96 0.06
CA GLU A 59 0.26 -14.63 -1.09
C GLU A 59 0.16 -15.66 -2.22
N GLN A 60 0.08 -16.95 -1.89
CA GLN A 60 -0.05 -18.04 -2.86
C GLN A 60 -1.28 -17.87 -3.77
N GLN A 61 -2.43 -17.53 -3.20
CA GLN A 61 -3.65 -17.31 -3.98
C GLN A 61 -3.54 -16.05 -4.85
N ILE A 62 -2.77 -15.06 -4.42
CA ILE A 62 -2.54 -13.85 -5.20
C ILE A 62 -1.67 -14.16 -6.42
N PHE A 63 -0.63 -14.98 -6.27
CA PHE A 63 0.21 -15.41 -7.38
C PHE A 63 -0.62 -16.11 -8.47
N GLU A 64 -1.48 -17.03 -8.04
CA GLU A 64 -2.36 -17.79 -8.93
C GLU A 64 -3.39 -16.89 -9.62
N ARG A 65 -4.05 -16.00 -8.88
CA ARG A 65 -5.08 -15.10 -9.45
C ARG A 65 -4.52 -14.03 -10.38
N LEU A 66 -3.31 -13.55 -10.12
CA LEU A 66 -2.64 -12.57 -10.98
C LEU A 66 -1.81 -13.23 -12.07
N ASN A 67 -1.63 -14.56 -12.03
CA ASN A 67 -0.72 -15.30 -12.90
C ASN A 67 0.69 -14.69 -12.93
N VAL A 68 1.23 -14.40 -11.74
CA VAL A 68 2.56 -13.79 -11.57
C VAL A 68 3.49 -14.67 -10.77
N GLU A 69 4.77 -14.58 -11.07
CA GLU A 69 5.80 -15.18 -10.24
C GLU A 69 5.92 -14.48 -8.87
N LYS A 70 6.36 -15.25 -7.87
CA LYS A 70 6.69 -14.77 -6.53
C LYS A 70 7.66 -13.57 -6.55
N THR A 71 8.63 -13.60 -7.47
CA THR A 71 9.62 -12.53 -7.70
C THR A 71 8.92 -11.22 -8.12
N THR A 72 8.09 -11.29 -9.16
CA THR A 72 7.28 -10.18 -9.66
C THR A 72 6.39 -9.60 -8.57
N TYR A 73 5.73 -10.45 -7.79
CA TYR A 73 4.91 -10.01 -6.66
C TYR A 73 5.70 -9.16 -5.66
N TYR A 74 6.86 -9.61 -5.19
CA TYR A 74 7.64 -8.84 -4.22
C TYR A 74 8.25 -7.58 -4.83
N VAL A 75 8.59 -7.58 -6.12
CA VAL A 75 9.01 -6.38 -6.84
C VAL A 75 7.89 -5.34 -6.85
N TRP A 76 6.66 -5.75 -7.19
CA TRP A 76 5.50 -4.85 -7.17
C TRP A 76 5.18 -4.36 -5.76
N ARG A 77 5.23 -5.24 -4.75
CA ARG A 77 5.05 -4.85 -3.35
C ARG A 77 6.10 -3.84 -2.89
N ASN A 78 7.37 -4.07 -3.23
CA ASN A 78 8.46 -3.13 -2.93
C ASN A 78 8.23 -1.78 -3.61
N ARG A 79 7.81 -1.79 -4.88
CA ARG A 79 7.50 -0.57 -5.63
C ARG A 79 6.38 0.24 -4.96
N LEU A 80 5.30 -0.41 -4.54
CA LEU A 80 4.19 0.23 -3.83
C LEU A 80 4.66 0.86 -2.51
N VAL A 81 5.36 0.09 -1.67
CA VAL A 81 5.88 0.60 -0.40
C VAL A 81 6.83 1.78 -0.61
N ASN A 82 7.74 1.67 -1.58
CA ASN A 82 8.70 2.74 -1.87
C ASN A 82 8.01 4.01 -2.39
N GLU A 83 7.00 3.86 -3.24
CA GLU A 83 6.24 5.00 -3.73
C GLU A 83 5.49 5.71 -2.60
N ILE A 84 4.80 4.96 -1.74
CA ILE A 84 4.09 5.51 -0.58
C ILE A 84 5.08 6.18 0.38
N THR A 85 6.23 5.56 0.62
CA THR A 85 7.33 6.13 1.43
C THR A 85 7.76 7.49 0.85
N LEU A 86 7.98 7.55 -0.47
CA LEU A 86 8.40 8.78 -1.13
C LEU A 86 7.33 9.87 -1.02
N GLN A 87 6.05 9.53 -1.24
CA GLN A 87 4.94 10.48 -1.08
C GLN A 87 4.82 10.99 0.37
N ALA A 88 4.96 10.10 1.35
CA ALA A 88 4.95 10.46 2.77
C ALA A 88 6.13 11.35 3.14
N ALA A 89 7.31 11.10 2.57
CA ALA A 89 8.48 11.95 2.76
C ALA A 89 8.27 13.36 2.20
N TYR A 90 7.68 13.49 1.01
CA TYR A 90 7.32 14.80 0.44
C TYR A 90 6.33 15.57 1.30
N GLN A 91 5.41 14.87 1.96
CA GLN A 91 4.45 15.46 2.90
C GLN A 91 5.02 15.68 4.31
N ARG A 92 6.32 15.40 4.51
CA ARG A 92 7.02 15.48 5.81
C ARG A 92 6.41 14.58 6.91
N LEU A 93 5.64 13.57 6.51
CA LEU A 93 5.08 12.57 7.42
C LEU A 93 6.15 11.62 7.95
N ILE A 94 7.20 11.39 7.16
CA ILE A 94 8.37 10.61 7.54
C ILE A 94 9.62 11.36 7.07
N LYS A 95 10.75 11.13 7.75
CA LYS A 95 12.05 11.63 7.27
C LYS A 95 12.60 10.64 6.24
N PRO A 96 12.83 11.05 4.98
CA PRO A 96 13.59 10.23 4.03
C PRO A 96 15.03 10.10 4.55
N PHE A 97 15.60 8.89 4.46
CA PHE A 97 17.01 8.65 4.74
C PHE A 97 17.85 8.92 3.49
#